data_AF-A0A1M5J8L1-F1
#
_entry.id   AF-A0A1M5J8L1-F1
#
_cell.length_a   1.000
_cell.length_b   1.000
_cell.length_c   1.000
_cell.angle_alpha   90.00
_cell.angle_beta   90.00
_cell.angle_gamma   90.00
#
_symmetry.space_group_name_H-M   'P 1'
#
loop_
_entity.id
_entity.type
_entity.pdbx_description
1 polymer ?
#
loop_
_entity_poly.entity_id
_entity_poly.type
_entity_poly.pdbx_seq_one_letter_code
_entity_poly.pdbx_strand_id
1 'polypeptide(L)'
;MDFLIEFLSKDYIALFIIIGFGIALGQVKVKGISLDSSAVIFVAILYGYILNSNGTQFELPAIIQQIGLLLFIFTIGMQAGPSFFEVFKTQGGKLISLAVIAVVSGAGITALVANVFDVEFDIAVGLFTGALTSTPGLAAAIEASNSPLASIGYGIAYPFGLLGVILFVKLSPHIFRVKIKKQEENYREAETSQTSEVFNRNFIISNSNINGKTIEQLEVRAMTKANISRIMRPDKNSVPVTPDAVLYKGDLIKAVGTEEALKKVEILLGKVTDIEIPTSGLYEINWYVVSRRDIVKKKIADLYLLNNFKANVTRVRRAGIDLPAKPTLKLRYGDRLLISTTRGNVSGLSSLLGNSMKEVETTSFLPVALGIVIGLLVGAIEIPLLGGGSFSLGITGGVLLAALILSRIGRTGKVLWNLPGTGNQILRQLGLLLFLTPVGLAAGTHIQPTIAEYGISLFGIGAIITVIPLFLVVMIGHWFMKINFLSILGALTGGMTSTPGLSAVDSMTDTAGPQVAYAAVYPFALVAIIICAQILAQL
;
A
#
# COMPACT_ATOMS: atom_id res chain seq x y z
N MET A 1 -14.65 37.01 -28.22
CA MET A 1 -14.62 36.50 -26.84
C MET A 1 -15.64 35.37 -26.70
N ASP A 2 -16.84 35.58 -27.22
CA ASP A 2 -17.95 34.61 -27.18
C ASP A 2 -17.64 33.26 -27.81
N PHE A 3 -17.01 33.21 -29.00
CA PHE A 3 -16.59 31.95 -29.63
C PHE A 3 -15.63 31.13 -28.75
N LEU A 4 -14.72 31.80 -28.01
CA LEU A 4 -13.78 31.11 -27.14
C LEU A 4 -14.49 30.53 -25.92
N ILE A 5 -15.43 31.28 -25.32
CA ILE A 5 -16.23 30.81 -24.19
C ILE A 5 -17.15 29.65 -24.62
N GLU A 6 -17.78 29.76 -25.78
CA GLU A 6 -18.62 28.70 -26.36
C GLU A 6 -17.81 27.43 -26.66
N PHE A 7 -16.60 27.57 -27.20
CA PHE A 7 -15.70 26.44 -27.45
C PHE A 7 -15.23 25.79 -26.14
N LEU A 8 -14.89 26.60 -25.13
CA LEU A 8 -14.46 26.12 -23.81
C LEU A 8 -15.61 25.42 -23.08
N SER A 9 -16.85 25.87 -23.26
CA SER A 9 -18.05 25.32 -22.60
C SER A 9 -18.60 24.04 -23.25
N LYS A 10 -17.83 23.36 -24.10
CA LYS A 10 -18.20 22.02 -24.60
C LYS A 10 -17.69 20.95 -23.63
N ASP A 11 -18.57 20.05 -23.19
CA ASP A 11 -18.30 19.03 -22.16
C ASP A 11 -16.96 18.30 -22.33
N TYR A 12 -16.73 17.74 -23.52
CA TYR A 12 -15.51 16.98 -23.79
C TYR A 12 -14.27 17.88 -23.84
N ILE A 13 -14.41 19.14 -24.29
CA ILE A 13 -13.30 20.10 -24.33
C ILE A 13 -12.92 20.51 -22.91
N ALA A 14 -13.89 20.94 -22.11
CA ALA A 14 -13.68 21.28 -20.71
C ALA A 14 -13.05 20.11 -19.95
N LEU A 15 -13.59 18.89 -20.11
CA LEU A 15 -13.07 17.68 -19.46
C LEU A 15 -11.57 17.46 -19.77
N PHE A 16 -11.19 17.43 -21.05
CA PHE A 16 -9.80 17.15 -21.44
C PHE A 16 -8.85 18.32 -21.17
N ILE A 17 -9.31 19.57 -21.22
CA ILE A 17 -8.51 20.74 -20.82
C ILE A 17 -8.21 20.67 -19.34
N ILE A 18 -9.24 20.48 -18.49
CA ILE A 18 -9.07 20.41 -17.03
C ILE A 18 -8.13 19.26 -16.66
N ILE A 19 -8.33 18.07 -17.25
CA ILE A 19 -7.47 16.91 -16.99
C ILE A 19 -6.04 17.18 -17.49
N GLY A 20 -5.88 17.70 -18.71
CA GLY A 20 -4.57 17.94 -19.32
C GLY A 20 -3.75 18.95 -18.53
N PHE A 21 -4.32 20.12 -18.22
CA PHE A 21 -3.67 21.14 -17.40
C PHE A 21 -3.48 20.69 -15.96
N GLY A 22 -4.45 19.97 -15.39
CA GLY A 22 -4.35 19.41 -14.04
C GLY A 22 -3.18 18.44 -13.91
N ILE A 23 -3.02 17.49 -14.85
CA ILE A 23 -1.88 16.57 -14.85
C ILE A 23 -0.56 17.32 -15.08
N ALA A 24 -0.52 18.25 -16.04
CA ALA A 24 0.68 19.04 -16.31
C ALA A 24 1.14 19.83 -15.09
N LEU A 25 0.21 20.52 -14.41
CA LEU A 25 0.48 21.25 -13.17
C LEU A 25 0.86 20.29 -12.03
N GLY A 26 0.19 19.14 -11.94
CA GLY A 26 0.43 18.11 -10.94
C GLY A 26 1.83 17.51 -10.99
N GLN A 27 2.46 17.50 -12.17
CA GLN A 27 3.84 17.01 -12.36
C GLN A 27 4.91 18.05 -12.00
N VAL A 28 4.55 19.33 -11.84
CA VAL A 28 5.49 20.38 -11.44
C VAL A 28 5.95 20.10 -10.01
N LYS A 29 7.28 20.00 -9.83
CA LYS A 29 7.90 19.77 -8.52
C LYS A 29 8.41 21.08 -7.93
N VAL A 30 7.87 21.46 -6.80
CA VAL A 30 8.37 22.60 -6.00
C VAL A 30 9.05 22.03 -4.75
N LYS A 31 10.37 22.23 -4.62
CA LYS A 31 11.19 21.69 -3.50
C LYS A 31 11.02 20.17 -3.30
N GLY A 32 10.82 19.43 -4.39
CA GLY A 32 10.65 17.97 -4.37
C GLY A 32 9.23 17.48 -4.03
N ILE A 33 8.26 18.38 -3.83
CA ILE A 33 6.85 18.07 -3.60
C ILE A 33 6.06 18.36 -4.88
N SER A 34 5.11 17.50 -5.21
CA SER A 34 4.20 17.64 -6.36
C SER A 34 2.75 17.39 -5.91
N LEU A 35 1.79 18.04 -6.57
CA LEU A 35 0.36 17.86 -6.29
C LEU A 35 -0.21 16.58 -6.93
N ASP A 36 0.50 16.01 -7.91
CA ASP A 36 0.10 14.82 -8.67
C ASP A 36 -1.32 15.01 -9.27
N SER A 37 -2.05 13.93 -9.50
CA SER A 37 -3.43 13.92 -10.00
C SER A 37 -4.42 14.78 -9.22
N SER A 38 -4.16 15.09 -7.95
CA SER A 38 -4.98 16.01 -7.16
C SER A 38 -4.91 17.45 -7.66
N ALA A 39 -3.93 17.84 -8.49
CA ALA A 39 -3.95 19.15 -9.15
C ALA A 39 -5.19 19.37 -10.04
N VAL A 40 -5.83 18.29 -10.50
CA VAL A 40 -7.00 18.35 -11.38
C VAL A 40 -8.19 19.01 -10.70
N ILE A 41 -8.44 18.77 -9.40
CA ILE A 41 -9.55 19.43 -8.70
C ILE A 41 -9.31 20.95 -8.59
N PHE A 42 -8.08 21.40 -8.36
CA PHE A 42 -7.76 22.82 -8.28
C PHE A 42 -7.89 23.52 -9.63
N VAL A 43 -7.44 22.88 -10.71
CA VAL A 43 -7.65 23.39 -12.07
C VAL A 43 -9.14 23.44 -12.40
N ALA A 44 -9.91 22.42 -12.01
CA ALA A 44 -11.36 22.39 -12.21
C ALA A 44 -12.09 23.51 -11.43
N ILE A 45 -11.69 23.76 -10.17
CA ILE A 45 -12.20 24.87 -9.34
C ILE A 45 -11.92 26.21 -10.02
N LEU A 46 -10.67 26.43 -10.45
CA LEU A 46 -10.30 27.66 -11.14
C LEU A 46 -11.08 27.83 -12.45
N TYR A 47 -11.25 26.75 -13.20
CA TYR A 47 -12.00 26.74 -14.45
C TYR A 47 -13.48 27.08 -14.23
N GLY A 48 -14.13 26.46 -13.24
CA GLY A 48 -15.52 26.75 -12.85
C GLY A 48 -15.72 28.18 -12.35
N TYR A 49 -14.78 28.67 -11.54
CA TYR A 49 -14.78 30.06 -11.07
C TYR A 49 -14.67 31.05 -12.24
N ILE A 50 -13.76 30.82 -13.19
CA ILE A 50 -13.59 31.69 -14.37
C ILE A 50 -14.87 31.70 -15.21
N LEU A 51 -15.47 30.56 -15.53
CA LEU A 51 -16.70 30.53 -16.33
C LEU A 51 -17.87 31.20 -15.62
N ASN A 52 -18.05 30.91 -14.33
CA ASN A 52 -19.11 31.52 -13.52
C ASN A 52 -18.94 33.05 -13.42
N SER A 53 -17.72 33.54 -13.17
CA SER A 53 -17.42 34.97 -13.11
C SER A 53 -17.68 35.72 -14.43
N ASN A 54 -17.64 35.01 -15.56
CA ASN A 54 -18.01 35.53 -16.88
C ASN A 54 -19.50 35.34 -17.20
N GLY A 55 -20.33 34.98 -16.22
CA GLY A 55 -21.78 34.81 -16.36
C GLY A 55 -22.22 33.49 -16.98
N THR A 56 -21.31 32.52 -17.16
CA THR A 56 -21.63 31.20 -17.72
C THR A 56 -21.64 30.15 -16.60
N GLN A 57 -22.82 29.72 -16.18
CA GLN A 57 -22.98 28.54 -15.34
C GLN A 57 -22.76 27.29 -16.20
N PHE A 58 -21.59 26.69 -16.05
CA PHE A 58 -21.21 25.49 -16.78
C PHE A 58 -21.01 24.33 -15.81
N GLU A 59 -21.69 23.23 -16.08
CA GLU A 59 -21.61 22.00 -15.31
C GLU A 59 -21.43 20.82 -16.26
N LEU A 60 -20.64 19.84 -15.84
CA LEU A 60 -20.50 18.61 -16.60
C LEU A 60 -21.61 17.63 -16.24
N PRO A 61 -22.03 16.76 -17.17
CA PRO A 61 -23.02 15.73 -16.87
C PRO A 61 -22.64 14.87 -15.66
N ALA A 62 -23.56 14.75 -14.70
CA ALA A 62 -23.34 14.01 -13.44
C ALA A 62 -22.91 12.54 -13.65
N ILE A 63 -23.28 11.94 -14.78
CA ILE A 63 -22.88 10.57 -15.14
C ILE A 63 -21.36 10.42 -15.25
N ILE A 64 -20.62 11.46 -15.64
CA ILE A 64 -19.15 11.44 -15.72
C ILE A 64 -18.57 11.28 -14.32
N GLN A 65 -19.07 12.05 -13.36
CA GLN A 65 -18.68 11.97 -11.95
C GLN A 65 -19.00 10.58 -11.38
N GLN A 66 -20.20 10.06 -11.62
CA GLN A 66 -20.64 8.76 -11.12
C GLN A 66 -19.80 7.61 -11.68
N ILE A 67 -19.56 7.57 -12.99
CA ILE A 67 -18.70 6.55 -13.61
C ILE A 67 -17.27 6.65 -13.06
N GLY A 68 -16.73 7.87 -12.96
CA GLY A 68 -15.41 8.11 -12.39
C GLY A 68 -15.30 7.58 -10.96
N LEU A 69 -16.29 7.92 -10.14
CA LEU A 69 -16.40 7.48 -8.75
C LEU A 69 -16.40 5.96 -8.62
N LEU A 70 -17.28 5.27 -9.37
CA LEU A 70 -17.42 3.81 -9.30
C LEU A 70 -16.12 3.10 -9.68
N LEU A 71 -15.46 3.52 -10.75
CA LEU A 71 -14.18 2.96 -11.18
C LEU A 71 -13.09 3.20 -10.13
N PHE A 72 -13.04 4.40 -9.57
CA PHE A 72 -12.05 4.78 -8.56
C PHE A 72 -12.21 3.97 -7.26
N ILE A 73 -13.42 3.91 -6.70
CA ILE A 73 -13.68 3.20 -5.45
C ILE A 73 -13.50 1.70 -5.61
N PHE A 74 -13.99 1.13 -6.71
CA PHE A 74 -13.83 -0.30 -6.98
C PHE A 74 -12.35 -0.70 -7.05
N THR A 75 -11.54 0.04 -7.80
CA THR A 75 -10.11 -0.27 -7.96
C THR A 75 -9.30 -0.07 -6.67
N ILE A 76 -9.73 0.84 -5.79
CA ILE A 76 -9.18 0.99 -4.43
C ILE A 76 -9.52 -0.23 -3.58
N GLY A 77 -10.78 -0.67 -3.54
CA GLY A 77 -11.18 -1.86 -2.80
C GLY A 77 -10.47 -3.11 -3.30
N MET A 78 -10.31 -3.24 -4.61
CA MET A 78 -9.56 -4.33 -5.22
C MET A 78 -8.10 -4.36 -4.79
N GLN A 79 -7.45 -3.20 -4.68
CA GLN A 79 -6.07 -3.09 -4.20
C GLN A 79 -5.94 -3.34 -2.69
N ALA A 80 -6.91 -2.86 -1.90
CA ALA A 80 -6.88 -2.89 -0.45
C ALA A 80 -7.26 -4.25 0.16
N GLY A 81 -8.14 -5.01 -0.50
CA GLY A 81 -8.74 -6.25 0.04
C GLY A 81 -7.75 -7.28 0.60
N PRO A 82 -6.71 -7.70 -0.14
CA PRO A 82 -5.79 -8.73 0.33
C PRO A 82 -5.00 -8.31 1.57
N SER A 83 -4.71 -7.01 1.71
CA SER A 83 -3.97 -6.46 2.85
C SER A 83 -4.87 -6.24 4.06
N PHE A 84 -6.10 -5.72 3.85
CA PHE A 84 -7.08 -5.47 4.90
C PHE A 84 -7.33 -6.71 5.79
N PHE A 85 -7.61 -7.87 5.18
CA PHE A 85 -7.96 -9.08 5.95
C PHE A 85 -6.78 -9.87 6.54
N GLU A 86 -5.58 -9.73 5.97
CA GLU A 86 -4.40 -10.43 6.49
C GLU A 86 -3.80 -9.70 7.70
N VAL A 87 -3.76 -8.37 7.67
CA VAL A 87 -3.19 -7.53 8.75
C VAL A 87 -4.00 -7.65 10.04
N PHE A 88 -5.31 -7.84 9.94
CA PHE A 88 -6.19 -8.06 11.10
C PHE A 88 -5.75 -9.25 11.98
N LYS A 89 -5.02 -10.23 11.43
CA LYS A 89 -4.68 -11.49 12.14
C LYS A 89 -3.29 -11.55 12.78
N THR A 90 -2.31 -10.72 12.39
CA THR A 90 -0.88 -11.00 12.71
C THR A 90 -0.06 -9.79 13.17
N GLN A 91 -0.36 -9.19 14.33
CA GLN A 91 0.33 -8.02 14.91
C GLN A 91 -0.03 -6.64 14.32
N GLY A 92 -1.27 -6.46 13.84
CA GLY A 92 -1.79 -5.18 13.35
C GLY A 92 -2.55 -4.33 14.37
N GLY A 93 -2.98 -4.86 15.52
CA GLY A 93 -3.95 -4.18 16.39
C GLY A 93 -3.51 -2.81 16.89
N LYS A 94 -2.25 -2.68 17.32
CA LYS A 94 -1.69 -1.40 17.79
C LYS A 94 -1.53 -0.36 16.66
N LEU A 95 -1.15 -0.80 15.46
CA LEU A 95 -0.98 0.11 14.32
C LEU A 95 -2.36 0.53 13.77
N ILE A 96 -3.29 -0.42 13.65
CA ILE A 96 -4.67 -0.15 13.24
C ILE A 96 -5.32 0.83 14.21
N SER A 97 -5.14 0.66 15.54
CA SER A 97 -5.70 1.61 16.50
C SER A 97 -5.15 3.01 16.32
N LEU A 98 -3.87 3.19 15.96
CA LEU A 98 -3.33 4.53 15.65
C LEU A 98 -4.02 5.17 14.44
N ALA A 99 -4.27 4.41 13.38
CA ALA A 99 -4.99 4.93 12.22
C ALA A 99 -6.45 5.26 12.56
N VAL A 100 -7.14 4.41 13.32
CA VAL A 100 -8.51 4.69 13.79
C VAL A 100 -8.53 5.94 14.67
N ILE A 101 -7.55 6.10 15.57
CA ILE A 101 -7.41 7.32 16.39
C ILE A 101 -7.22 8.55 15.51
N ALA A 102 -6.37 8.48 14.47
CA ALA A 102 -6.17 9.60 13.54
C ALA A 102 -7.50 10.02 12.90
N VAL A 103 -8.26 9.05 12.40
CA VAL A 103 -9.52 9.29 11.69
C VAL A 103 -10.61 9.79 12.62
N VAL A 104 -10.85 9.10 13.75
CA VAL A 104 -11.90 9.45 14.70
C VAL A 104 -11.61 10.77 15.40
N SER A 105 -10.34 11.05 15.74
CA SER A 105 -9.99 12.36 16.28
C SER A 105 -10.18 13.46 15.25
N GLY A 106 -9.79 13.25 13.99
CA GLY A 106 -10.08 14.17 12.88
C GLY A 106 -11.57 14.46 12.76
N ALA A 107 -12.41 13.43 12.74
CA ALA A 107 -13.85 13.59 12.65
C ALA A 107 -14.46 14.29 13.86
N GLY A 108 -14.03 13.93 15.08
CA GLY A 108 -14.49 14.59 16.31
C GLY A 108 -14.08 16.06 16.39
N ILE A 109 -12.88 16.40 15.93
CA ILE A 109 -12.41 17.79 15.83
C ILE A 109 -13.20 18.54 14.78
N THR A 110 -13.47 17.94 13.62
CA THR A 110 -14.34 18.54 12.61
C THR A 110 -15.72 18.86 13.18
N ALA A 111 -16.37 17.90 13.84
CA ALA A 111 -17.68 18.12 14.45
C ALA A 111 -17.64 19.24 15.51
N LEU A 112 -16.61 19.27 16.35
CA LEU A 112 -16.46 20.31 17.38
C LEU A 112 -16.24 21.69 16.76
N VAL A 113 -15.34 21.80 15.78
CA VAL A 113 -15.00 23.08 15.15
C VAL A 113 -16.14 23.57 14.25
N ALA A 114 -16.86 22.67 13.58
CA ALA A 114 -18.06 23.03 12.83
C ALA A 114 -19.12 23.69 13.71
N ASN A 115 -19.43 23.10 14.87
CA ASN A 115 -20.37 23.68 15.82
C ASN A 115 -19.89 24.99 16.45
N VAL A 116 -18.60 25.11 16.76
CA VAL A 116 -18.04 26.31 17.43
C VAL A 116 -17.96 27.50 16.47
N PHE A 117 -17.67 27.26 15.20
CA PHE A 117 -17.51 28.31 14.18
C PHE A 117 -18.72 28.45 13.26
N ASP A 118 -19.83 27.76 13.57
CA ASP A 118 -21.08 27.76 12.81
C ASP A 118 -20.88 27.44 11.32
N VAL A 119 -20.03 26.44 11.04
CA VAL A 119 -19.75 25.96 9.68
C VAL A 119 -20.72 24.83 9.35
N GLU A 120 -21.42 24.97 8.23
CA GLU A 120 -22.32 23.93 7.72
C GLU A 120 -21.60 22.58 7.57
N PHE A 121 -22.27 21.51 8.00
CA PHE A 121 -21.69 20.17 8.01
C PHE A 121 -21.31 19.66 6.62
N ASP A 122 -21.98 20.14 5.57
CA ASP A 122 -21.63 19.90 4.17
C ASP A 122 -20.22 20.40 3.82
N ILE A 123 -19.83 21.58 4.31
CA ILE A 123 -18.46 22.10 4.15
C ILE A 123 -17.51 21.36 5.10
N ALA A 124 -17.94 21.14 6.34
CA ALA A 124 -17.11 20.54 7.39
C ALA A 124 -16.65 19.12 7.03
N VAL A 125 -17.53 18.29 6.48
CA VAL A 125 -17.17 16.95 5.98
C VAL A 125 -16.17 17.02 4.82
N GLY A 126 -16.27 18.06 3.99
CA GLY A 126 -15.26 18.41 3.00
C GLY A 126 -13.90 18.72 3.62
N LEU A 127 -13.87 19.61 4.62
CA LEU A 127 -12.64 19.98 5.33
C LEU A 127 -11.98 18.76 5.99
N PHE A 128 -12.78 17.86 6.58
CA PHE A 128 -12.32 16.59 7.14
C PHE A 128 -11.62 15.72 6.08
N THR A 129 -12.29 15.46 4.97
CA THR A 129 -11.77 14.57 3.93
C THR A 129 -10.55 15.17 3.22
N GLY A 130 -10.49 16.50 3.07
CA GLY A 130 -9.33 17.21 2.55
C GLY A 130 -8.13 17.18 3.51
N ALA A 131 -8.35 17.45 4.79
CA ALA A 131 -7.31 17.41 5.83
C ALA A 131 -6.68 16.02 5.95
N LEU A 132 -7.49 14.96 5.83
CA LEU A 132 -7.04 13.57 5.82
C LEU A 132 -6.65 13.08 4.42
N THR A 133 -6.58 13.95 3.41
CA THR A 133 -6.17 13.67 2.03
C THR A 133 -6.88 12.49 1.35
N SER A 134 -8.13 12.22 1.74
CA SER A 134 -8.87 11.04 1.32
C SER A 134 -9.93 11.39 0.28
N THR A 135 -9.59 11.26 -1.00
CA THR A 135 -10.54 11.40 -2.11
C THR A 135 -11.71 10.40 -2.05
N PRO A 136 -11.54 9.13 -1.62
CA PRO A 136 -12.67 8.23 -1.35
C PRO A 136 -13.59 8.75 -0.24
N GLY A 137 -13.01 9.42 0.77
CA GLY A 137 -13.77 10.12 1.79
C GLY A 137 -14.61 11.25 1.20
N LEU A 138 -14.02 12.08 0.32
CA LEU A 138 -14.75 13.14 -0.38
C LEU A 138 -15.93 12.59 -1.18
N ALA A 139 -15.74 11.47 -1.87
CA ALA A 139 -16.83 10.82 -2.57
C ALA A 139 -17.99 10.43 -1.66
N ALA A 140 -17.69 9.78 -0.53
CA ALA A 140 -18.69 9.44 0.46
C ALA A 140 -19.36 10.68 1.07
N ALA A 141 -18.61 11.76 1.25
CA ALA A 141 -19.12 13.04 1.74
C ALA A 141 -20.10 13.69 0.75
N ILE A 142 -19.76 13.76 -0.54
CA ILE A 142 -20.64 14.30 -1.59
C ILE A 142 -21.90 13.45 -1.72
N GLU A 143 -21.77 12.13 -1.69
CA GLU A 143 -22.91 11.23 -1.76
C GLU A 143 -23.85 11.37 -0.57
N ALA A 144 -23.30 11.51 0.65
CA ALA A 144 -24.11 11.64 1.85
C ALA A 144 -24.75 13.02 2.00
N SER A 145 -24.03 14.10 1.67
CA SER A 145 -24.52 15.49 1.75
C SER A 145 -25.41 15.90 0.57
N ASN A 146 -25.24 15.27 -0.60
CA ASN A 146 -25.82 15.74 -1.88
C ASN A 146 -25.48 17.20 -2.20
N SER A 147 -24.31 17.69 -1.74
CA SER A 147 -23.93 19.09 -1.78
C SER A 147 -22.55 19.31 -2.43
N PRO A 148 -22.40 20.33 -3.31
CA PRO A 148 -21.10 20.68 -3.89
C PRO A 148 -20.15 21.30 -2.85
N LEU A 149 -20.67 21.75 -1.70
CA LEU A 149 -19.91 22.41 -0.64
C LEU A 149 -18.82 21.51 -0.02
N ALA A 150 -19.04 20.19 0.04
CA ALA A 150 -18.03 19.24 0.47
C ALA A 150 -16.75 19.30 -0.39
N SER A 151 -16.91 19.59 -1.68
CA SER A 151 -15.81 19.71 -2.63
C SER A 151 -14.99 20.97 -2.39
N ILE A 152 -15.64 22.07 -1.97
CA ILE A 152 -14.97 23.32 -1.58
C ILE A 152 -14.18 23.11 -0.29
N GLY A 153 -14.81 22.52 0.74
CA GLY A 153 -14.15 22.19 1.99
C GLY A 153 -12.92 21.30 1.77
N TYR A 154 -13.05 20.28 0.92
CA TYR A 154 -11.92 19.44 0.54
C TYR A 154 -10.81 20.24 -0.14
N GLY A 155 -11.14 21.07 -1.12
CA GLY A 155 -10.18 21.93 -1.80
C GLY A 155 -9.41 22.86 -0.86
N ILE A 156 -10.09 23.43 0.15
CA ILE A 156 -9.48 24.33 1.14
C ILE A 156 -8.55 23.56 2.08
N ALA A 157 -8.97 22.40 2.59
CA ALA A 157 -8.20 21.65 3.57
C ALA A 157 -7.06 20.79 2.96
N TYR A 158 -7.17 20.38 1.69
CA TYR A 158 -6.22 19.48 1.04
C TYR A 158 -4.76 19.98 1.04
N PRO A 159 -4.44 21.27 0.77
CA PRO A 159 -3.07 21.78 0.88
C PRO A 159 -2.50 21.64 2.30
N PHE A 160 -3.33 21.83 3.33
CA PHE A 160 -2.93 21.63 4.71
C PHE A 160 -2.70 20.14 5.00
N GLY A 161 -3.58 19.26 4.55
CA GLY A 161 -3.38 17.81 4.65
C GLY A 161 -2.07 17.36 3.98
N LEU A 162 -1.83 17.79 2.75
CA LEU A 162 -0.63 17.43 1.99
C LEU A 162 0.65 17.99 2.62
N LEU A 163 0.74 19.32 2.77
CA LEU A 163 1.96 19.99 3.23
C LEU A 163 2.16 19.85 4.73
N GLY A 164 1.07 19.94 5.50
CA GLY A 164 1.07 19.81 6.94
C GLY A 164 1.51 18.42 7.40
N VAL A 165 1.04 17.35 6.74
CA VAL A 165 1.55 16.00 7.03
C VAL A 165 3.04 15.94 6.73
N ILE A 166 3.49 16.28 5.50
CA ILE A 166 4.92 16.22 5.12
C ILE A 166 5.80 16.99 6.11
N LEU A 167 5.42 18.22 6.43
CA LEU A 167 6.17 19.08 7.35
C LEU A 167 6.20 18.48 8.75
N PHE A 168 5.05 18.00 9.24
CA PHE A 168 4.96 17.39 10.56
C PHE A 168 5.82 16.12 10.66
N VAL A 169 5.78 15.20 9.68
CA VAL A 169 6.61 13.99 9.75
C VAL A 169 8.10 14.31 9.76
N LYS A 170 8.53 15.34 9.00
CA LYS A 170 9.92 15.80 9.01
C LYS A 170 10.34 16.49 10.32
N LEU A 171 9.46 17.28 10.93
CA LEU A 171 9.74 18.01 12.17
C LEU A 171 9.54 17.18 13.43
N SER A 172 8.67 16.17 13.39
CA SER A 172 8.28 15.37 14.55
C SER A 172 9.47 14.72 15.30
N PRO A 173 10.53 14.18 14.66
CA PRO A 173 11.65 13.62 15.41
C PRO A 173 12.38 14.70 16.23
N HIS A 174 12.43 15.93 15.74
CA HIS A 174 13.03 17.04 16.46
C HIS A 174 12.12 17.52 17.61
N ILE A 175 10.83 17.69 17.34
CA ILE A 175 9.82 18.10 18.34
C ILE A 175 9.79 17.12 19.52
N PHE A 176 9.75 15.82 19.23
CA PHE A 176 9.69 14.76 20.24
C PHE A 176 11.08 14.30 20.73
N ARG A 177 12.16 14.98 20.31
CA ARG A 177 13.56 14.68 20.69
C ARG A 177 13.98 13.23 20.46
N VAL A 178 13.52 12.64 19.35
CA VAL A 178 13.80 11.26 18.94
C VAL A 178 14.96 11.22 17.95
N LYS A 179 16.00 10.43 18.26
CA LYS A 179 17.12 10.17 17.35
C LYS A 179 16.74 9.06 16.37
N ILE A 180 16.67 9.38 15.07
CA ILE A 180 16.30 8.41 14.02
C ILE A 180 17.20 7.18 14.02
N LYS A 181 18.53 7.35 14.02
CA LYS A 181 19.49 6.23 14.04
C LYS A 181 19.23 5.21 15.15
N LYS A 182 18.90 5.70 16.36
CA LYS A 182 18.55 4.84 17.50
C LYS A 182 17.24 4.07 17.26
N GLN A 183 16.27 4.68 16.58
CA GLN A 183 15.02 3.99 16.22
C GLN A 183 15.25 2.94 15.13
N GLU A 184 16.19 3.15 14.22
CA GLU A 184 16.59 2.16 13.22
C GLU A 184 17.25 0.95 13.86
N GLU A 185 18.17 1.18 14.80
CA GLU A 185 18.82 0.14 15.62
C GLU A 185 17.75 -0.66 16.38
N ASN A 186 16.88 0.01 17.14
CA ASN A 186 15.79 -0.65 17.86
C ASN A 186 14.85 -1.45 16.94
N TYR A 187 14.58 -0.94 15.73
CA TYR A 187 13.74 -1.64 14.75
C TYR A 187 14.42 -2.91 14.26
N ARG A 188 15.71 -2.82 13.90
CA ARG A 188 16.52 -3.97 13.47
C ARG A 188 16.67 -4.99 14.58
N GLU A 189 16.93 -4.58 15.82
CA GLU A 189 17.00 -5.47 16.98
C GLU A 189 15.68 -6.20 17.23
N ALA A 190 14.54 -5.50 17.14
CA ALA A 190 13.23 -6.12 17.28
C ALA A 190 12.94 -7.12 16.14
N GLU A 191 13.41 -6.84 14.92
CA GLU A 191 13.30 -7.75 13.78
C GLU A 191 14.22 -8.97 13.94
N THR A 192 15.48 -8.77 14.33
CA THR A 192 16.48 -9.81 14.61
C THR A 192 16.09 -10.70 15.79
N SER A 193 15.46 -10.15 16.83
CA SER A 193 14.94 -10.93 17.95
C SER A 193 13.83 -11.90 17.54
N GLN A 194 13.16 -11.64 16.39
CA GLN A 194 12.15 -12.52 15.81
C GLN A 194 12.70 -13.45 14.71
N THR A 195 13.91 -13.20 14.19
CA THR A 195 14.60 -14.03 13.20
C THR A 195 16.05 -14.24 13.62
N SER A 196 16.37 -15.41 14.17
CA SER A 196 17.73 -15.78 14.58
C SER A 196 18.75 -15.45 13.48
N GLU A 197 19.79 -14.66 13.81
CA GLU A 197 20.85 -14.29 12.87
C GLU A 197 21.44 -15.52 12.19
N VAL A 198 21.58 -15.46 10.87
CA VAL A 198 22.09 -16.55 10.06
C VAL A 198 23.47 -16.15 9.53
N PHE A 199 24.48 -16.87 9.98
CA PHE A 199 25.86 -16.71 9.56
C PHE A 199 26.22 -17.71 8.46
N ASN A 200 27.31 -17.46 7.76
CA ASN A 200 27.93 -18.44 6.88
C ASN A 200 29.34 -18.78 7.36
N ARG A 201 29.72 -20.05 7.29
CA ARG A 201 31.07 -20.53 7.57
C ARG A 201 31.46 -21.63 6.59
N ASN A 202 32.75 -21.71 6.31
CA ASN A 202 33.33 -22.79 5.53
C ASN A 202 33.88 -23.85 6.48
N PHE A 203 33.75 -25.11 6.08
CA PHE A 203 34.16 -26.28 6.83
C PHE A 203 34.96 -27.19 5.92
N ILE A 204 35.94 -27.89 6.48
CA ILE A 204 36.58 -29.03 5.83
C ILE A 204 36.05 -30.31 6.46
N ILE A 205 35.61 -31.27 5.64
CA ILE A 205 35.11 -32.55 6.16
C ILE A 205 36.29 -33.32 6.73
N SER A 206 36.37 -33.36 8.06
CA SER A 206 37.40 -34.10 8.79
C SER A 206 36.86 -35.36 9.48
N ASN A 207 35.53 -35.47 9.64
CA ASN A 207 34.91 -36.61 10.30
C ASN A 207 34.91 -37.84 9.38
N SER A 208 35.64 -38.90 9.77
CA SER A 208 35.77 -40.13 9.00
C SER A 208 34.44 -40.88 8.80
N ASN A 209 33.46 -40.69 9.68
CA ASN A 209 32.15 -41.36 9.61
C ASN A 209 31.23 -40.81 8.49
N ILE A 210 31.65 -39.71 7.84
CA ILE A 210 30.93 -39.04 6.76
C ILE A 210 31.35 -39.60 5.39
N ASN A 211 32.54 -40.19 5.31
CA ASN A 211 33.14 -40.58 4.03
C ASN A 211 32.27 -41.59 3.27
N GLY A 212 31.87 -41.22 2.06
CA GLY A 212 31.03 -42.07 1.20
C GLY A 212 29.53 -42.01 1.51
N LYS A 213 29.08 -41.16 2.44
CA LYS A 213 27.65 -40.95 2.73
C LYS A 213 27.08 -39.78 1.94
N THR A 214 25.80 -39.88 1.58
CA THR A 214 25.07 -38.79 0.92
C THR A 214 24.56 -37.74 1.91
N ILE A 215 24.27 -36.53 1.42
CA ILE A 215 23.66 -35.47 2.25
C ILE A 215 22.33 -35.91 2.88
N GLU A 216 21.53 -36.70 2.15
CA GLU A 216 20.28 -37.27 2.63
C GLU A 216 20.50 -38.25 3.79
N GLN A 217 21.44 -39.20 3.64
CA GLN A 217 21.77 -40.17 4.69
C GLN A 217 22.30 -39.52 5.98
N LEU A 218 22.91 -38.35 5.86
CA LEU A 218 23.47 -37.61 6.99
C LEU A 218 22.43 -36.71 7.67
N GLU A 219 21.27 -36.51 7.05
CA GLU A 219 20.18 -35.64 7.53
C GLU A 219 20.66 -34.29 8.08
N VAL A 220 21.67 -33.69 7.43
CA VAL A 220 22.44 -32.55 7.97
C VAL A 220 21.53 -31.42 8.46
N ARG A 221 20.48 -31.10 7.71
CA ARG A 221 19.51 -30.06 8.07
C ARG A 221 18.66 -30.44 9.28
N ALA A 222 18.25 -31.69 9.42
CA ALA A 222 17.46 -32.13 10.56
C ALA A 222 18.28 -32.08 11.86
N MET A 223 19.53 -32.54 11.77
CA MET A 223 20.48 -32.64 12.88
C MET A 223 21.02 -31.28 13.33
N THR A 224 21.33 -30.39 12.39
CA THR A 224 22.02 -29.13 12.70
C THR A 224 21.12 -27.90 12.63
N LYS A 225 20.01 -27.97 11.90
CA LYS A 225 19.19 -26.82 11.46
C LYS A 225 19.91 -25.84 10.51
N ALA A 226 21.14 -26.12 10.09
CA ALA A 226 21.86 -25.37 9.07
C ALA A 226 21.65 -25.97 7.67
N ASN A 227 21.81 -25.14 6.64
CA ASN A 227 21.76 -25.58 5.24
C ASN A 227 23.16 -25.58 4.63
N ILE A 228 23.50 -26.62 3.87
CA ILE A 228 24.68 -26.62 3.01
C ILE A 228 24.37 -25.77 1.77
N SER A 229 25.20 -24.77 1.52
CA SER A 229 25.07 -23.85 0.38
C SER A 229 26.00 -24.20 -0.78
N ARG A 230 27.19 -24.75 -0.51
CA ARG A 230 28.20 -25.13 -1.51
C ARG A 230 29.04 -26.31 -1.03
N ILE A 231 29.52 -27.10 -1.99
CA ILE A 231 30.48 -28.18 -1.79
C ILE A 231 31.56 -28.04 -2.87
N MET A 232 32.82 -28.20 -2.48
CA MET A 232 33.96 -28.19 -3.40
C MET A 232 34.91 -29.31 -3.01
N ARG A 233 35.33 -30.11 -3.98
CA ARG A 233 36.32 -31.17 -3.78
C ARG A 233 37.72 -30.57 -3.59
N PRO A 234 38.69 -31.32 -3.03
CA PRO A 234 40.07 -30.88 -2.91
C PRO A 234 40.74 -30.46 -4.23
N ASP A 235 40.30 -31.04 -5.36
CA ASP A 235 40.75 -30.73 -6.72
C ASP A 235 40.14 -29.43 -7.29
N LYS A 236 39.43 -28.65 -6.46
CA LYS A 236 38.72 -27.41 -6.79
C LYS A 236 37.48 -27.58 -7.67
N ASN A 237 37.02 -28.80 -7.92
CA ASN A 237 35.76 -29.02 -8.62
C ASN A 237 34.56 -28.74 -7.72
N SER A 238 33.62 -27.92 -8.23
CA SER A 238 32.36 -27.62 -7.56
C SER A 238 31.39 -28.78 -7.69
N VAL A 239 30.75 -29.18 -6.58
CA VAL A 239 29.78 -30.27 -6.56
C VAL A 239 28.38 -29.69 -6.33
N PRO A 240 27.37 -30.04 -7.17
CA PRO A 240 25.99 -29.64 -6.93
C PRO A 240 25.49 -30.11 -5.57
N VAL A 241 24.88 -29.21 -4.79
CA VAL A 241 24.33 -29.55 -3.47
C VAL A 241 22.97 -30.23 -3.64
N THR A 242 22.95 -31.54 -3.87
CA THR A 242 21.73 -32.37 -4.00
C THR A 242 21.63 -33.41 -2.88
N PRO A 243 20.45 -33.96 -2.57
CA PRO A 243 20.30 -34.97 -1.50
C PRO A 243 21.18 -36.21 -1.71
N ASP A 244 21.39 -36.61 -2.97
CA ASP A 244 22.22 -37.73 -3.42
C ASP A 244 23.73 -37.40 -3.50
N ALA A 245 24.13 -36.14 -3.29
CA ALA A 245 25.54 -35.76 -3.34
C ALA A 245 26.34 -36.48 -2.24
N VAL A 246 27.34 -37.27 -2.66
CA VAL A 246 28.23 -38.01 -1.76
C VAL A 246 29.32 -37.11 -1.21
N LEU A 247 29.47 -37.08 0.11
CA LEU A 247 30.51 -36.34 0.82
C LEU A 247 31.72 -37.24 1.10
N TYR A 248 32.91 -36.71 0.85
CA TYR A 248 34.18 -37.37 1.11
C TYR A 248 35.02 -36.57 2.10
N LYS A 249 35.88 -37.27 2.82
CA LYS A 249 36.86 -36.61 3.69
C LYS A 249 37.74 -35.68 2.86
N GLY A 250 37.91 -34.45 3.33
CA GLY A 250 38.68 -33.39 2.66
C GLY A 250 37.85 -32.45 1.80
N ASP A 251 36.57 -32.74 1.55
CA ASP A 251 35.69 -31.78 0.87
C ASP A 251 35.57 -30.47 1.67
N LEU A 252 35.41 -29.38 0.95
CA LEU A 252 35.12 -28.05 1.48
C LEU A 252 33.63 -27.77 1.36
N ILE A 253 32.99 -27.39 2.46
CA ILE A 253 31.56 -27.12 2.53
C ILE A 253 31.32 -25.71 3.05
N LYS A 254 30.44 -24.95 2.39
CA LYS A 254 29.92 -23.70 2.94
C LYS A 254 28.53 -23.93 3.53
N ALA A 255 28.38 -23.79 4.83
CA ALA A 255 27.09 -23.92 5.51
C ALA A 255 26.55 -22.55 5.98
N VAL A 256 25.22 -22.46 6.04
CA VAL A 256 24.47 -21.24 6.39
C VAL A 256 23.45 -21.58 7.47
N GLY A 257 23.54 -20.93 8.63
CA GLY A 257 22.73 -21.24 9.81
C GLY A 257 22.99 -20.28 10.97
N THR A 258 22.23 -20.41 12.06
CA THR A 258 22.55 -19.69 13.31
C THR A 258 23.90 -20.12 13.88
N GLU A 259 24.48 -19.35 14.80
CA GLU A 259 25.77 -19.72 15.39
C GLU A 259 25.72 -21.11 16.05
N GLU A 260 24.63 -21.43 16.76
CA GLU A 260 24.40 -22.76 17.31
C GLU A 260 24.28 -23.84 16.23
N ALA A 261 23.60 -23.55 15.13
CA ALA A 261 23.46 -24.48 14.02
C ALA A 261 24.81 -24.75 13.35
N LEU A 262 25.65 -23.73 13.19
CA LEU A 262 27.00 -23.86 12.63
C LEU A 262 27.94 -24.63 13.57
N LYS A 263 27.83 -24.47 14.90
CA LYS A 263 28.54 -25.32 15.87
C LYS A 263 28.14 -26.79 15.74
N LYS A 264 26.86 -27.08 15.51
CA LYS A 264 26.39 -28.46 15.24
C LYS A 264 26.92 -29.00 13.92
N VAL A 265 27.04 -28.16 12.88
CA VAL A 265 27.71 -28.53 11.62
C VAL A 265 29.17 -28.88 11.86
N GLU A 266 29.87 -28.12 12.70
CA GLU A 266 31.27 -28.39 13.04
C GLU A 266 31.44 -29.78 13.67
N ILE A 267 30.56 -30.13 14.61
CA ILE A 267 30.54 -31.44 15.28
C ILE A 267 30.22 -32.56 14.29
N LEU A 268 29.26 -32.34 13.38
CA LEU A 268 28.79 -33.36 12.44
C LEU A 268 29.78 -33.61 11.30
N LEU A 269 30.23 -32.57 10.62
CA LEU A 269 30.97 -32.67 9.34
C LEU A 269 32.48 -32.53 9.53
N GLY A 270 32.93 -31.60 10.37
CA GLY A 270 34.36 -31.32 10.56
C GLY A 270 34.68 -29.87 10.88
N LYS A 271 35.98 -29.54 10.89
CA LYS A 271 36.49 -28.26 11.40
C LYS A 271 36.16 -27.07 10.49
N VAL A 272 36.03 -25.90 11.10
CA VAL A 272 35.96 -24.61 10.38
C VAL A 272 37.27 -24.36 9.62
N THR A 273 37.18 -23.73 8.45
CA THR A 273 38.34 -23.35 7.63
C THR A 273 38.16 -21.97 7.01
N ASP A 274 39.27 -21.27 6.81
CA ASP A 274 39.30 -19.97 6.11
C ASP A 274 39.46 -20.13 4.59
N ILE A 275 39.56 -21.36 4.08
CA ILE A 275 39.63 -21.61 2.64
C ILE A 275 38.31 -21.15 2.01
N GLU A 276 38.38 -20.12 1.15
CA GLU A 276 37.22 -19.63 0.43
C GLU A 276 36.79 -20.61 -0.66
N ILE A 277 35.47 -20.84 -0.76
CA ILE A 277 34.86 -21.57 -1.86
C ILE A 277 34.40 -20.54 -2.91
N PRO A 278 35.09 -20.43 -4.07
CA PRO A 278 34.78 -19.45 -5.09
C PRO A 278 33.34 -19.59 -5.57
N THR A 279 32.74 -18.47 -5.96
CA THR A 279 31.41 -18.45 -6.54
C THR A 279 31.50 -18.93 -8.00
N SER A 280 31.52 -20.24 -8.24
CA SER A 280 31.45 -20.77 -9.61
C SER A 280 30.08 -20.48 -10.24
N GLY A 281 30.07 -19.74 -11.37
CA GLY A 281 28.90 -19.30 -12.15
C GLY A 281 28.21 -20.43 -12.94
N LEU A 282 27.02 -20.31 -13.52
CA LEU A 282 26.22 -19.17 -13.98
C LEU A 282 24.85 -19.12 -13.27
N TYR A 283 24.57 -18.01 -12.60
CA TYR A 283 23.23 -17.71 -12.07
C TYR A 283 22.60 -16.60 -12.90
N GLU A 284 21.32 -16.76 -13.22
CA GLU A 284 20.49 -15.70 -13.80
C GLU A 284 19.53 -15.19 -12.73
N ILE A 285 19.38 -13.87 -12.68
CA ILE A 285 18.48 -13.19 -11.77
C ILE A 285 17.35 -12.62 -12.60
N ASN A 286 16.17 -13.26 -12.52
CA ASN A 286 15.00 -12.87 -13.30
C ASN A 286 13.80 -12.63 -12.38
N TRP A 287 12.89 -11.77 -12.85
CA TRP A 287 11.57 -11.62 -12.23
C TRP A 287 10.65 -12.72 -12.71
N TYR A 288 10.01 -13.41 -11.78
CA TYR A 288 8.97 -14.40 -12.04
C TYR A 288 7.65 -13.91 -11.45
N VAL A 289 6.55 -14.09 -12.17
CA VAL A 289 5.22 -13.74 -11.67
C VAL A 289 4.55 -14.99 -11.09
N VAL A 290 4.04 -14.88 -9.87
CA VAL A 290 3.20 -15.92 -9.26
C VAL A 290 1.83 -15.87 -9.94
N SER A 291 1.65 -16.68 -10.98
CA SER A 291 0.39 -16.83 -11.71
C SER A 291 -0.27 -18.20 -11.49
N ARG A 292 0.46 -19.17 -10.91
CA ARG A 292 -0.09 -20.49 -10.58
C ARG A 292 -0.71 -20.53 -9.18
N ARG A 293 -1.89 -21.14 -9.08
CA ARG A 293 -2.79 -21.06 -7.90
C ARG A 293 -2.45 -22.02 -6.78
N ASP A 294 -1.87 -23.16 -7.14
CA ASP A 294 -1.31 -24.16 -6.23
C ASP A 294 -0.18 -23.60 -5.34
N ILE A 295 0.35 -22.42 -5.70
CA ILE A 295 1.40 -21.71 -4.96
C ILE A 295 0.86 -20.53 -4.15
N VAL A 296 -0.33 -20.02 -4.49
CA VAL A 296 -0.95 -18.92 -3.74
C VAL A 296 -1.24 -19.37 -2.31
N LYS A 297 -0.92 -18.51 -1.33
CA LYS A 297 -0.95 -18.73 0.13
C LYS A 297 0.13 -19.66 0.70
N LYS A 298 0.93 -20.35 -0.14
CA LYS A 298 2.11 -21.08 0.35
C LYS A 298 3.18 -20.09 0.79
N LYS A 299 3.92 -20.43 1.85
CA LYS A 299 5.10 -19.66 2.25
C LYS A 299 6.22 -19.92 1.25
N ILE A 300 7.14 -18.97 1.10
CA ILE A 300 8.35 -19.17 0.28
C ILE A 300 9.09 -20.45 0.71
N ALA A 301 9.16 -20.73 2.02
CA ALA A 301 9.77 -21.95 2.55
C ALA A 301 9.10 -23.25 2.06
N ASP A 302 7.78 -23.24 1.89
CA ASP A 302 6.97 -24.42 1.54
C ASP A 302 7.17 -24.84 0.07
N LEU A 303 7.78 -23.98 -0.74
CA LEU A 303 8.08 -24.26 -2.14
C LEU A 303 9.41 -25.00 -2.33
N TYR A 304 10.24 -25.07 -1.29
CA TYR A 304 11.55 -25.72 -1.32
C TYR A 304 12.39 -25.33 -2.55
N LEU A 305 12.33 -24.05 -2.95
CA LEU A 305 12.93 -23.54 -4.21
C LEU A 305 14.43 -23.81 -4.28
N LEU A 306 15.12 -23.70 -3.14
CA LEU A 306 16.54 -24.00 -3.05
C LEU A 306 16.83 -25.49 -3.33
N ASN A 307 15.99 -26.39 -2.80
CA ASN A 307 16.15 -27.83 -2.92
C ASN A 307 15.84 -28.28 -4.36
N ASN A 308 14.66 -27.89 -4.86
CA ASN A 308 14.06 -28.38 -6.10
C ASN A 308 14.62 -27.70 -7.35
N PHE A 309 15.01 -26.42 -7.25
CA PHE A 309 15.36 -25.60 -8.41
C PHE A 309 16.69 -24.85 -8.24
N LYS A 310 17.45 -25.09 -7.16
CA LYS A 310 18.68 -24.34 -6.84
C LYS A 310 18.45 -22.82 -6.89
N ALA A 311 17.28 -22.40 -6.42
CA ALA A 311 16.78 -21.05 -6.58
C ALA A 311 16.59 -20.34 -5.24
N ASN A 312 16.97 -19.06 -5.21
CA ASN A 312 16.80 -18.22 -4.03
C ASN A 312 16.02 -16.96 -4.38
N VAL A 313 15.01 -16.64 -3.57
CA VAL A 313 14.21 -15.43 -3.73
C VAL A 313 14.94 -14.28 -3.04
N THR A 314 15.37 -13.28 -3.81
CA THR A 314 16.09 -12.12 -3.28
C THR A 314 15.15 -10.99 -2.92
N ARG A 315 14.02 -10.88 -3.61
CA ARG A 315 13.03 -9.81 -3.39
C ARG A 315 11.62 -10.26 -3.81
N VAL A 316 10.61 -9.72 -3.14
CA VAL A 316 9.20 -9.89 -3.53
C VAL A 316 8.61 -8.52 -3.80
N ARG A 317 8.08 -8.26 -5.00
CA ARG A 317 7.36 -7.03 -5.29
C ARG A 317 5.86 -7.31 -5.30
N ARG A 318 5.13 -6.63 -4.43
CA ARG A 318 3.68 -6.76 -4.27
C ARG A 318 3.02 -5.40 -4.42
N ALA A 319 2.05 -5.30 -5.33
CA ALA A 319 1.32 -4.06 -5.62
C ALA A 319 2.24 -2.84 -5.85
N GLY A 320 3.42 -3.06 -6.45
CA GLY A 320 4.41 -2.01 -6.72
C GLY A 320 5.42 -1.74 -5.60
N ILE A 321 5.26 -2.35 -4.41
CA ILE A 321 6.15 -2.17 -3.26
C ILE A 321 7.13 -3.34 -3.16
N ASP A 322 8.41 -3.06 -2.94
CA ASP A 322 9.45 -4.06 -2.71
C ASP A 322 9.44 -4.52 -1.24
N LEU A 323 9.20 -5.82 -1.03
CA LEU A 323 9.18 -6.49 0.25
C LEU A 323 10.42 -7.40 0.38
N PRO A 324 10.98 -7.53 1.60
CA PRO A 324 12.04 -8.50 1.86
C PRO A 324 11.50 -9.94 1.71
N ALA A 325 12.28 -10.80 1.06
CA ALA A 325 11.93 -12.19 0.83
C ALA A 325 12.13 -13.03 2.12
N LYS A 326 11.12 -13.08 2.98
CA LYS A 326 11.16 -13.88 4.22
C LYS A 326 10.67 -15.31 3.96
N PRO A 327 11.27 -16.35 4.57
CA PRO A 327 10.78 -17.73 4.43
C PRO A 327 9.33 -17.91 4.85
N THR A 328 8.85 -17.08 5.78
CA THR A 328 7.47 -17.07 6.29
C THR A 328 6.48 -16.28 5.43
N LEU A 329 6.98 -15.50 4.45
CA LEU A 329 6.15 -14.67 3.58
C LEU A 329 5.27 -15.58 2.71
N LYS A 330 3.95 -15.41 2.83
CA LYS A 330 2.97 -16.11 1.99
C LYS A 330 2.87 -15.43 0.64
N LEU A 331 2.99 -16.22 -0.42
CA LEU A 331 2.89 -15.76 -1.79
C LEU A 331 1.44 -15.43 -2.14
N ARG A 332 1.23 -14.32 -2.83
CA ARG A 332 -0.07 -13.91 -3.37
C ARG A 332 -0.03 -13.99 -4.90
N TYR A 333 -1.23 -14.13 -5.46
CA TYR A 333 -1.38 -14.05 -6.92
C TYR A 333 -0.90 -12.69 -7.42
N GLY A 334 -0.07 -12.69 -8.46
CA GLY A 334 0.52 -11.47 -9.02
C GLY A 334 1.76 -10.94 -8.28
N ASP A 335 2.20 -11.58 -7.20
CA ASP A 335 3.52 -11.28 -6.62
C ASP A 335 4.60 -11.49 -7.67
N ARG A 336 5.53 -10.54 -7.76
CA ARG A 336 6.73 -10.71 -8.58
C ARG A 336 7.86 -11.12 -7.66
N LEU A 337 8.53 -12.23 -7.98
CA LEU A 337 9.65 -12.76 -7.23
C LEU A 337 10.91 -12.52 -8.03
N LEU A 338 11.86 -11.78 -7.48
CA LEU A 338 13.21 -11.69 -8.02
C LEU A 338 13.95 -12.94 -7.55
N ILE A 339 14.25 -13.85 -8.47
CA ILE A 339 14.83 -15.15 -8.14
C ILE A 339 16.17 -15.29 -8.84
N SER A 340 17.20 -15.60 -8.05
CA SER A 340 18.51 -16.04 -8.54
C SER A 340 18.49 -17.56 -8.67
N THR A 341 18.75 -18.08 -9.86
CA THR A 341 18.72 -19.53 -10.17
C THR A 341 19.74 -19.90 -11.25
N THR A 342 20.06 -21.18 -11.41
CA THR A 342 20.88 -21.66 -12.54
C THR A 342 20.06 -21.69 -13.85
N ARG A 343 20.71 -21.49 -15.00
CA ARG A 343 20.08 -21.45 -16.34
C ARG A 343 19.15 -22.65 -16.63
N GLY A 344 19.56 -23.86 -16.24
CA GLY A 344 18.78 -25.08 -16.47
C GLY A 344 17.43 -25.14 -15.73
N ASN A 345 17.27 -24.35 -14.66
CA ASN A 345 16.07 -24.40 -13.81
C ASN A 345 15.03 -23.31 -14.14
N VAL A 346 15.33 -22.39 -15.08
CA VAL A 346 14.45 -21.27 -15.46
C VAL A 346 13.09 -21.78 -15.98
N SER A 347 13.08 -22.82 -16.81
CA SER A 347 11.85 -23.41 -17.33
C SER A 347 11.02 -24.11 -16.24
N GLY A 348 11.70 -24.84 -15.34
CA GLY A 348 11.06 -25.50 -14.19
C GLY A 348 10.43 -24.50 -13.21
N LEU A 349 11.12 -23.41 -12.89
CA LEU A 349 10.59 -22.29 -12.09
C LEU A 349 9.45 -21.59 -12.78
N SER A 350 9.56 -21.35 -14.09
CA SER A 350 8.49 -20.74 -14.87
C SER A 350 7.25 -21.60 -14.87
N SER A 351 7.40 -22.92 -15.03
CA SER A 351 6.29 -23.86 -14.89
C SER A 351 5.73 -23.78 -13.47
N LEU A 352 6.53 -24.03 -12.43
CA LEU A 352 6.10 -24.01 -11.04
C LEU A 352 5.30 -22.74 -10.69
N LEU A 353 5.87 -21.56 -10.91
CA LEU A 353 5.27 -20.27 -10.57
C LEU A 353 4.17 -19.85 -11.56
N GLY A 354 4.10 -20.51 -12.71
CA GLY A 354 3.28 -20.18 -13.87
C GLY A 354 3.97 -19.20 -14.81
N ASN A 355 4.59 -18.13 -14.28
CA ASN A 355 5.35 -17.11 -15.03
C ASN A 355 4.66 -16.63 -16.32
N SER A 356 3.33 -16.68 -16.33
CA SER A 356 2.52 -16.32 -17.49
C SER A 356 2.07 -14.88 -17.31
N MET A 357 2.76 -13.96 -17.97
CA MET A 357 2.23 -12.60 -18.17
C MET A 357 0.91 -12.66 -18.95
N LYS A 358 0.73 -13.63 -19.85
CA LYS A 358 -0.45 -13.72 -20.75
C LYS A 358 -1.77 -14.02 -20.04
N GLU A 359 -1.77 -14.82 -18.97
CA GLU A 359 -2.96 -15.02 -18.11
C GLU A 359 -3.15 -13.89 -17.07
N VAL A 360 -2.08 -13.15 -16.78
CA VAL A 360 -2.07 -11.99 -15.88
C VAL A 360 -2.37 -10.69 -16.63
N GLU A 361 -2.35 -10.66 -17.96
CA GLU A 361 -2.49 -9.43 -18.78
C GLU A 361 -3.83 -9.29 -19.49
N THR A 362 -4.67 -10.33 -19.55
CA THR A 362 -6.04 -10.11 -20.03
C THR A 362 -6.82 -9.40 -18.93
N THR A 363 -6.81 -8.07 -18.96
CA THR A 363 -7.72 -7.25 -18.17
C THR A 363 -9.11 -7.53 -18.72
N SER A 364 -9.76 -8.57 -18.18
CA SER A 364 -11.18 -8.75 -18.41
C SER A 364 -11.88 -7.58 -17.73
N PHE A 365 -12.69 -6.83 -18.46
CA PHE A 365 -13.52 -5.77 -17.88
C PHE A 365 -14.74 -6.35 -17.15
N LEU A 366 -15.05 -7.65 -17.38
CA LEU A 366 -16.17 -8.35 -16.77
C LEU A 366 -16.16 -8.32 -15.22
N PRO A 367 -15.04 -8.58 -14.52
CA PRO A 367 -14.98 -8.48 -13.06
C PRO A 367 -15.20 -7.06 -12.55
N VAL A 368 -14.80 -6.04 -13.32
CA VAL A 368 -15.05 -4.63 -12.99
C VAL A 368 -16.55 -4.34 -13.08
N ALA A 369 -17.15 -4.64 -14.23
CA ALA A 369 -18.57 -4.40 -14.46
C ALA A 369 -19.46 -5.17 -13.46
N LEU A 370 -19.24 -6.48 -13.31
CA LEU A 370 -20.01 -7.30 -12.36
C LEU A 370 -19.73 -6.89 -10.91
N GLY A 371 -18.48 -6.59 -10.57
CA GLY A 371 -18.10 -6.20 -9.22
C GLY A 371 -18.74 -4.89 -8.79
N ILE A 372 -18.81 -3.91 -9.71
CA ILE A 372 -19.54 -2.64 -9.48
C ILE A 372 -21.03 -2.90 -9.33
N VAL A 373 -21.66 -3.70 -10.19
CA VAL A 373 -23.10 -4.02 -10.07
C VAL A 373 -23.41 -4.72 -8.75
N ILE A 374 -22.60 -5.71 -8.35
CA ILE A 374 -22.72 -6.36 -7.04
C ILE A 374 -22.56 -5.32 -5.92
N GLY A 375 -21.59 -4.41 -6.06
CA GLY A 375 -21.36 -3.31 -5.12
C GLY A 375 -22.54 -2.38 -4.96
N LEU A 376 -23.17 -1.97 -6.07
CA LEU A 376 -24.37 -1.15 -6.08
C LEU A 376 -25.54 -1.87 -5.42
N LEU A 377 -25.72 -3.18 -5.70
CA LEU A 377 -26.74 -3.98 -5.04
C LEU A 377 -26.51 -4.09 -3.53
N VAL A 378 -25.26 -4.26 -3.09
CA VAL A 378 -24.89 -4.28 -1.67
C VAL A 378 -25.12 -2.90 -1.04
N GLY A 379 -24.80 -1.83 -1.74
CA GLY A 379 -25.03 -0.45 -1.30
C GLY A 379 -26.51 -0.14 -1.10
N ALA A 380 -27.37 -0.62 -2.00
CA ALA A 380 -28.81 -0.42 -1.93
C ALA A 380 -29.52 -1.20 -0.80
N ILE A 381 -28.80 -2.05 -0.05
CA ILE A 381 -29.38 -2.74 1.10
C ILE A 381 -29.58 -1.74 2.23
N GLU A 382 -30.84 -1.50 2.57
CA GLU A 382 -31.22 -0.73 3.76
C GLU A 382 -31.30 -1.65 4.97
N ILE A 383 -30.48 -1.35 5.98
CA ILE A 383 -30.47 -2.04 7.27
C ILE A 383 -31.31 -1.21 8.24
N PRO A 384 -32.44 -1.73 8.76
CA PRO A 384 -33.24 -1.01 9.74
C PRO A 384 -32.45 -0.86 11.05
N LEU A 385 -32.33 0.37 11.55
CA LEU A 385 -31.71 0.68 12.84
C LEU A 385 -32.75 0.61 13.96
N LEU A 386 -32.30 0.20 15.16
CA LEU A 386 -33.09 0.30 16.39
C LEU A 386 -33.35 1.77 16.69
N GLY A 387 -34.57 2.25 16.44
CA GLY A 387 -34.94 3.67 16.55
C GLY A 387 -35.77 4.22 15.37
N GLY A 388 -36.03 3.41 14.33
CA GLY A 388 -36.95 3.77 13.24
C GLY A 388 -36.30 4.38 12.00
N GLY A 389 -34.97 4.57 11.99
CA GLY A 389 -34.21 4.95 10.79
C GLY A 389 -33.73 3.74 9.99
N SER A 390 -33.36 3.95 8.72
CA SER A 390 -32.64 2.97 7.89
C SER A 390 -31.22 3.45 7.61
N PHE A 391 -30.26 2.53 7.64
CA PHE A 391 -28.88 2.76 7.26
C PHE A 391 -28.57 2.04 5.95
N SER A 392 -28.12 2.77 4.96
CA SER A 392 -27.56 2.22 3.72
C SER A 392 -26.06 2.54 3.67
N LEU A 393 -25.28 1.59 3.13
CA LEU A 393 -23.86 1.81 2.83
C LEU A 393 -23.64 2.84 1.71
N GLY A 394 -24.67 3.12 0.91
CA GLY A 394 -24.58 3.92 -0.31
C GLY A 394 -23.79 3.23 -1.43
N ILE A 395 -23.72 3.90 -2.57
CA ILE A 395 -22.90 3.59 -3.73
C ILE A 395 -21.43 3.44 -3.32
N THR A 396 -20.86 4.42 -2.62
CA THR A 396 -19.45 4.42 -2.26
C THR A 396 -19.11 3.27 -1.30
N GLY A 397 -19.89 3.11 -0.22
CA GLY A 397 -19.65 2.06 0.76
C GLY A 397 -19.91 0.66 0.21
N GLY A 398 -20.99 0.48 -0.55
CA GLY A 398 -21.36 -0.80 -1.14
C GLY A 398 -20.34 -1.31 -2.17
N VAL A 399 -19.90 -0.43 -3.08
CA VAL A 399 -18.88 -0.77 -4.08
C VAL A 399 -17.53 -1.06 -3.44
N LEU A 400 -17.12 -0.30 -2.43
CA LEU A 400 -15.89 -0.58 -1.70
C LEU A 400 -15.95 -1.93 -0.99
N LEU A 401 -17.03 -2.20 -0.26
CA LEU A 401 -17.20 -3.43 0.50
C LEU A 401 -17.20 -4.66 -0.42
N ALA A 402 -17.95 -4.59 -1.53
CA ALA A 402 -17.95 -5.65 -2.53
C ALA A 402 -16.55 -5.86 -3.12
N ALA A 403 -15.85 -4.79 -3.51
CA ALA A 403 -14.49 -4.89 -4.04
C ALA A 403 -13.49 -5.51 -3.04
N LEU A 404 -13.55 -5.13 -1.77
CA LEU A 404 -12.71 -5.72 -0.71
C LEU A 404 -12.95 -7.23 -0.57
N ILE A 405 -14.22 -7.65 -0.55
CA ILE A 405 -14.62 -9.06 -0.41
C ILE A 405 -14.25 -9.85 -1.68
N LEU A 406 -14.61 -9.36 -2.87
CA LEU A 406 -14.33 -10.02 -4.14
C LEU A 406 -12.82 -10.16 -4.40
N SER A 407 -12.03 -9.15 -4.03
CA SER A 407 -10.56 -9.21 -4.08
C SER A 407 -10.00 -10.29 -3.15
N ARG A 408 -10.57 -10.46 -1.95
CA ARG A 408 -10.19 -11.54 -1.04
C ARG A 408 -10.55 -12.93 -1.58
N ILE A 409 -11.73 -13.06 -2.20
CA ILE A 409 -12.18 -14.30 -2.83
C ILE A 409 -11.26 -14.67 -4.01
N GLY A 410 -10.86 -13.67 -4.79
CA GLY A 410 -9.93 -13.78 -5.91
C GLY A 410 -10.55 -14.38 -7.18
N ARG A 411 -11.35 -15.45 -7.10
CA ARG A 411 -12.09 -16.03 -8.25
C ARG A 411 -13.42 -16.66 -7.84
N THR A 412 -14.46 -16.44 -8.66
CA THR A 412 -15.73 -17.18 -8.60
C THR A 412 -16.03 -17.81 -9.95
N GLY A 413 -16.09 -19.15 -10.04
CA GLY A 413 -16.37 -19.86 -11.29
C GLY A 413 -15.34 -19.57 -12.40
N LYS A 414 -15.74 -18.92 -13.49
CA LYS A 414 -14.83 -18.49 -14.58
C LYS A 414 -14.29 -17.05 -14.42
N VAL A 415 -14.85 -16.26 -13.49
CA VAL A 415 -14.50 -14.84 -13.29
C VAL A 415 -13.35 -14.70 -12.31
N LEU A 416 -12.23 -14.12 -12.76
CA LEU A 416 -11.10 -13.73 -11.91
C LEU A 416 -11.33 -12.30 -11.43
N TRP A 417 -11.59 -12.11 -10.13
CA TRP A 417 -11.87 -10.78 -9.58
C TRP A 417 -10.64 -9.89 -9.53
N ASN A 418 -9.47 -10.48 -9.27
CA ASN A 418 -8.22 -9.75 -9.16
C ASN A 418 -7.83 -9.10 -10.49
N LEU A 419 -7.69 -7.77 -10.47
CA LEU A 419 -7.21 -7.00 -11.61
C LEU A 419 -5.68 -7.04 -11.70
N PRO A 420 -5.11 -7.11 -12.91
CA PRO A 420 -3.67 -6.95 -13.10
C PRO A 420 -3.22 -5.59 -12.54
N GLY A 421 -2.01 -5.52 -11.95
CA GLY A 421 -1.53 -4.32 -11.27
C GLY A 421 -1.60 -3.06 -12.14
N THR A 422 -1.12 -3.15 -13.39
CA THR A 422 -1.16 -2.04 -14.36
C THR A 422 -2.60 -1.69 -14.77
N GLY A 423 -3.46 -2.69 -14.99
CA GLY A 423 -4.87 -2.47 -15.35
C GLY A 423 -5.63 -1.76 -14.23
N ASN A 424 -5.43 -2.19 -12.98
CA ASN A 424 -6.02 -1.55 -11.81
C ASN A 424 -5.53 -0.10 -11.64
N GLN A 425 -4.25 0.17 -11.90
CA GLN A 425 -3.67 1.52 -11.83
C GLN A 425 -4.29 2.45 -12.88
N ILE A 426 -4.40 2.01 -14.14
CA ILE A 426 -5.00 2.81 -15.22
C ILE A 426 -6.46 3.09 -14.92
N LEU A 427 -7.25 2.08 -14.54
CA LEU A 427 -8.67 2.27 -14.21
C LEU A 427 -8.86 3.18 -13.00
N ARG A 428 -8.01 3.05 -11.97
CA ARG A 428 -8.03 3.93 -10.80
C ARG A 428 -7.73 5.37 -11.19
N GLN A 429 -6.69 5.59 -11.99
CA GLN A 429 -6.30 6.91 -12.45
C GLN A 429 -7.40 7.54 -13.30
N LEU A 430 -7.95 6.80 -14.27
CA LEU A 430 -9.06 7.25 -15.10
C LEU A 430 -10.28 7.59 -14.23
N GLY A 431 -10.65 6.71 -13.30
CA GLY A 431 -11.75 6.94 -12.39
C GLY A 431 -11.57 8.21 -11.56
N LEU A 432 -10.38 8.40 -10.99
CA LEU A 432 -10.03 9.60 -10.21
C LEU A 432 -10.17 10.88 -11.04
N LEU A 433 -9.66 10.89 -12.27
CA LEU A 433 -9.73 12.06 -13.15
C LEU A 433 -11.17 12.41 -13.53
N LEU A 434 -11.96 11.40 -13.95
CA LEU A 434 -13.37 11.59 -14.29
C LEU A 434 -14.23 11.98 -13.09
N PHE A 435 -13.84 11.58 -11.88
CA PHE A 435 -14.50 11.98 -10.64
C PHE A 435 -14.15 13.43 -10.25
N LEU A 436 -12.86 13.78 -10.19
CA LEU A 436 -12.42 15.08 -9.68
C LEU A 436 -12.79 16.25 -10.60
N THR A 437 -12.91 16.03 -11.91
CA THR A 437 -13.17 17.12 -12.85
C THR A 437 -14.56 17.75 -12.66
N PRO A 438 -15.70 17.03 -12.72
CA PRO A 438 -17.01 17.63 -12.43
C PRO A 438 -17.14 18.16 -11.00
N VAL A 439 -16.55 17.44 -10.03
CA VAL A 439 -16.55 17.81 -8.60
C VAL A 439 -15.88 19.16 -8.37
N GLY A 440 -14.69 19.37 -8.94
CA GLY A 440 -13.99 20.64 -8.82
C GLY A 440 -14.67 21.75 -9.63
N LEU A 441 -15.27 21.43 -10.78
CA LEU A 441 -16.02 22.41 -11.57
C LEU A 441 -17.20 22.97 -10.76
N ALA A 442 -18.00 22.11 -10.14
CA ALA A 442 -19.09 22.48 -9.25
C ALA A 442 -18.60 23.24 -8.02
N ALA A 443 -17.47 22.85 -7.42
CA ALA A 443 -16.87 23.66 -6.34
C ALA A 443 -16.49 25.07 -6.82
N GLY A 444 -15.97 25.20 -8.04
CA GLY A 444 -15.59 26.47 -8.65
C GLY A 444 -16.75 27.44 -8.87
N THR A 445 -17.95 26.94 -9.20
CA THR A 445 -19.14 27.78 -9.36
C THR A 445 -19.66 28.32 -8.02
N HIS A 446 -19.40 27.62 -6.92
CA HIS A 446 -19.86 27.98 -5.56
C HIS A 446 -18.76 28.56 -4.65
N ILE A 447 -17.52 28.73 -5.14
CA ILE A 447 -16.40 29.16 -4.29
C ILE A 447 -16.52 30.62 -3.81
N GLN A 448 -17.01 31.52 -4.66
CA GLN A 448 -17.16 32.94 -4.33
C GLN A 448 -18.15 33.19 -3.18
N PRO A 449 -19.40 32.66 -3.21
CA PRO A 449 -20.32 32.84 -2.09
C PRO A 449 -19.79 32.18 -0.81
N THR A 450 -19.17 31.00 -0.92
CA THR A 450 -18.61 30.30 0.25
C THR A 450 -17.50 31.10 0.93
N ILE A 451 -16.58 31.69 0.17
CA ILE A 451 -15.52 32.54 0.74
C ILE A 451 -16.11 33.85 1.30
N ALA A 452 -17.16 34.40 0.69
CA ALA A 452 -17.81 35.60 1.20
C ALA A 452 -18.51 35.37 2.54
N GLU A 453 -19.08 34.18 2.74
CA GLU A 453 -19.78 33.79 3.96
C GLU A 453 -18.82 33.43 5.10
N TYR A 454 -17.90 32.48 4.86
CA TYR A 454 -17.05 31.92 5.92
C TYR A 454 -15.66 32.58 6.01
N GLY A 455 -15.23 33.31 4.98
CA GLY A 455 -13.97 34.03 4.95
C GLY A 455 -12.73 33.14 5.08
N ILE A 456 -11.65 33.71 5.64
CA ILE A 456 -10.36 33.02 5.83
C ILE A 456 -10.43 31.98 6.97
N SER A 457 -11.50 31.98 7.76
CA SER A 457 -11.66 31.06 8.91
C SER A 457 -11.57 29.59 8.50
N LEU A 458 -12.08 29.21 7.32
CA LEU A 458 -12.03 27.85 6.78
C LEU A 458 -10.60 27.32 6.62
N PHE A 459 -9.63 28.18 6.30
CA PHE A 459 -8.22 27.80 6.22
C PHE A 459 -7.65 27.46 7.59
N GLY A 460 -8.01 28.23 8.61
CA GLY A 460 -7.65 27.97 10.00
C GLY A 460 -8.26 26.66 10.51
N ILE A 461 -9.53 26.42 10.20
CA ILE A 461 -10.25 25.19 10.55
C ILE A 461 -9.60 23.98 9.86
N GLY A 462 -9.33 24.05 8.56
CA GLY A 462 -8.63 22.99 7.82
C GLY A 462 -7.24 22.68 8.38
N ALA A 463 -6.49 23.70 8.80
CA ALA A 463 -5.21 23.52 9.48
C ALA A 463 -5.36 22.84 10.85
N ILE A 464 -6.35 23.24 11.65
CA ILE A 464 -6.65 22.65 12.96
C ILE A 464 -7.00 21.16 12.83
N ILE A 465 -7.93 20.82 11.92
CA ILE A 465 -8.35 19.44 11.65
C ILE A 465 -7.16 18.60 11.16
N THR A 466 -6.21 19.20 10.44
CA THR A 466 -5.01 18.49 10.01
C THR A 466 -4.02 18.27 11.16
N VAL A 467 -3.68 19.33 11.90
CA VAL A 467 -2.52 19.31 12.82
C VAL A 467 -2.80 18.55 14.11
N ILE A 468 -3.99 18.72 14.68
CA ILE A 468 -4.30 18.13 16.01
C ILE A 468 -4.26 16.58 15.97
N PRO A 469 -4.90 15.88 15.00
CA PRO A 469 -4.79 14.42 14.91
C PRO A 469 -3.35 13.92 14.78
N LEU A 470 -2.49 14.65 14.05
CA LEU A 470 -1.08 14.29 13.89
C LEU A 470 -0.34 14.25 15.24
N PHE A 471 -0.53 15.28 16.06
CA PHE A 471 0.06 15.33 17.40
C PHE A 471 -0.49 14.22 18.30
N LEU A 472 -1.82 14.02 18.31
CA LEU A 472 -2.47 13.00 19.13
C LEU A 472 -1.94 11.60 18.82
N VAL A 473 -1.83 11.24 17.53
CA VAL A 473 -1.35 9.93 17.10
C VAL A 473 0.10 9.70 17.54
N VAL A 474 0.98 10.70 17.38
CA VAL A 474 2.38 10.56 17.83
C VAL A 474 2.48 10.47 19.34
N MET A 475 1.77 11.32 20.09
CA MET A 475 1.78 11.29 21.56
C MET A 475 1.28 9.94 22.10
N ILE A 476 0.16 9.44 21.58
CA ILE A 476 -0.42 8.17 22.00
C ILE A 476 0.49 7.00 21.60
N GLY A 477 0.95 6.97 20.35
CA GLY A 477 1.82 5.90 19.86
C GLY A 477 3.15 5.83 20.61
N HIS A 478 3.76 6.99 20.88
CA HIS A 478 5.10 7.08 21.45
C HIS A 478 5.11 6.87 22.96
N TRP A 479 4.26 7.56 23.72
CA TRP A 479 4.29 7.51 25.18
C TRP A 479 3.43 6.41 25.77
N PHE A 480 2.23 6.18 25.24
CA PHE A 480 1.31 5.20 25.81
C PHE A 480 1.53 3.80 25.23
N MET A 481 1.63 3.69 23.91
CA MET A 481 1.70 2.37 23.24
C MET A 481 3.13 1.83 23.09
N LYS A 482 4.14 2.69 23.28
CA LYS A 482 5.58 2.41 23.17
C LYS A 482 5.97 1.74 21.85
N ILE A 483 5.37 2.20 20.75
CA ILE A 483 5.66 1.70 19.41
C ILE A 483 6.95 2.38 18.91
N ASN A 484 7.73 1.70 18.07
CA ASN A 484 8.88 2.31 17.40
C ASN A 484 8.45 3.55 16.62
N PHE A 485 9.21 4.65 16.76
CA PHE A 485 8.81 5.95 16.21
C PHE A 485 8.63 5.93 14.69
N LEU A 486 9.49 5.21 13.96
CA LEU A 486 9.40 5.09 12.50
C LEU A 486 8.12 4.38 12.07
N SER A 487 7.70 3.36 12.82
CA SER A 487 6.42 2.69 12.61
C SER A 487 5.22 3.58 12.94
N ILE A 488 5.33 4.46 13.95
CA ILE A 488 4.29 5.47 14.24
C ILE A 488 4.14 6.43 13.08
N LEU A 489 5.24 6.95 12.53
CA LEU A 489 5.20 7.86 11.38
C LEU A 489 4.60 7.17 10.14
N GLY A 490 4.93 5.91 9.90
CA GLY A 490 4.29 5.09 8.86
C GLY A 490 2.80 4.87 9.07
N ALA A 491 2.38 4.56 10.31
CA ALA A 491 0.97 4.39 10.64
C ALA A 491 0.18 5.71 10.56
N LEU A 492 0.78 6.83 10.97
CA LEU A 492 0.20 8.17 10.88
C LEU A 492 -0.02 8.59 9.43
N THR A 493 0.99 8.42 8.58
CA THR A 493 0.87 8.73 7.14
C THR A 493 -0.15 7.82 6.44
N GLY A 494 -0.26 6.55 6.85
CA GLY A 494 -1.32 5.65 6.39
C GLY A 494 -2.71 6.05 6.89
N GLY A 495 -2.82 6.46 8.15
CA GLY A 495 -4.04 6.98 8.78
C GLY A 495 -4.56 8.25 8.12
N MET A 496 -3.66 9.15 7.76
CA MET A 496 -3.94 10.38 7.02
C MET A 496 -3.97 10.15 5.50
N THR A 497 -3.95 8.91 5.03
CA THR A 497 -3.94 8.51 3.60
C THR A 497 -2.92 9.22 2.70
N SER A 498 -1.82 9.72 3.29
CA SER A 498 -0.86 10.60 2.63
C SER A 498 0.36 9.82 2.15
N THR A 499 0.35 9.43 0.86
CA THR A 499 1.52 8.83 0.20
C THR A 499 2.73 9.77 0.16
N PRO A 500 2.60 11.10 -0.05
CA PRO A 500 3.75 12.00 -0.03
C PRO A 500 4.34 12.14 1.38
N GLY A 501 3.50 12.06 2.42
CA GLY A 501 3.94 11.96 3.81
C GLY A 501 4.79 10.70 4.03
N LEU A 502 4.36 9.54 3.52
CA LEU A 502 5.16 8.32 3.59
C LEU A 502 6.51 8.48 2.88
N SER A 503 6.53 9.05 1.67
CA SER A 503 7.79 9.31 0.94
C SER A 503 8.73 10.25 1.71
N ALA A 504 8.18 11.22 2.44
CA ALA A 504 8.97 12.09 3.30
C ALA A 504 9.63 11.31 4.45
N VAL A 505 8.90 10.38 5.08
CA VAL A 505 9.46 9.51 6.13
C VAL A 505 10.48 8.53 5.57
N ASP A 506 10.19 7.95 4.40
CA ASP A 506 11.07 7.02 3.69
C ASP A 506 12.45 7.64 3.41
N SER A 507 12.48 8.91 3.02
CA SER A 507 13.73 9.65 2.81
C SER A 507 14.56 9.90 4.08
N MET A 508 14.02 9.60 5.27
CA MET A 508 14.68 9.84 6.55
C MET A 508 15.28 8.56 7.17
N THR A 509 14.98 7.37 6.64
CA THR A 509 15.43 6.10 7.22
C THR A 509 15.75 5.03 6.18
N ASP A 510 16.70 4.15 6.49
CA ASP A 510 17.04 2.98 5.67
C ASP A 510 16.21 1.73 6.03
N THR A 511 15.26 1.85 6.96
CA THR A 511 14.46 0.71 7.43
C THR A 511 13.13 0.57 6.68
N ALA A 512 12.61 -0.66 6.63
CA ALA A 512 11.29 -0.95 6.03
C ALA A 512 10.10 -0.66 6.99
N GLY A 513 10.37 -0.14 8.19
CA GLY A 513 9.37 0.05 9.24
C GLY A 513 8.19 0.94 8.86
N PRO A 514 8.43 2.15 8.31
CA PRO A 514 7.36 3.05 7.90
C PRO A 514 6.45 2.48 6.81
N GLN A 515 7.01 1.85 5.78
CA GLN A 515 6.28 1.32 4.63
C GLN A 515 5.44 0.11 5.05
N VAL A 516 5.97 -0.75 5.93
CA VAL A 516 5.21 -1.86 6.52
C VAL A 516 4.04 -1.34 7.35
N ALA A 517 4.26 -0.34 8.20
CA ALA A 517 3.20 0.24 9.02
C ALA A 517 2.12 0.94 8.16
N TYR A 518 2.52 1.71 7.15
CA TYR A 518 1.60 2.34 6.21
C TYR A 518 0.73 1.30 5.50
N ALA A 519 1.35 0.28 4.91
CA ALA A 519 0.64 -0.76 4.17
C ALA A 519 -0.33 -1.56 5.06
N ALA A 520 -0.03 -1.65 6.35
CA ALA A 520 -0.88 -2.31 7.32
C ALA A 520 -2.16 -1.52 7.60
N VAL A 521 -2.06 -0.19 7.75
CA VAL A 521 -3.16 0.62 8.28
C VAL A 521 -3.94 1.39 7.23
N TYR A 522 -3.33 1.70 6.08
CA TYR A 522 -3.94 2.51 5.01
C TYR A 522 -5.33 1.98 4.58
N PRO A 523 -5.53 0.67 4.34
CA PRO A 523 -6.86 0.13 4.04
C PRO A 523 -7.92 0.38 5.12
N PHE A 524 -7.52 0.32 6.39
CA PHE A 524 -8.43 0.53 7.52
C PHE A 524 -8.79 2.00 7.68
N ALA A 525 -7.80 2.88 7.51
CA ALA A 525 -8.00 4.31 7.53
C ALA A 525 -9.01 4.72 6.45
N LEU A 526 -8.87 4.19 5.24
CA LEU A 526 -9.76 4.50 4.13
C LEU A 526 -11.23 4.14 4.42
N VAL A 527 -11.47 2.94 4.95
CA VAL A 527 -12.82 2.50 5.36
C VAL A 527 -13.35 3.37 6.50
N ALA A 528 -12.51 3.63 7.51
CA ALA A 528 -12.90 4.45 8.66
C ALA A 528 -13.26 5.88 8.24
N ILE A 529 -12.51 6.49 7.31
CA ILE A 529 -12.78 7.84 6.81
C ILE A 529 -14.12 7.90 6.08
N ILE A 530 -14.44 6.89 5.26
CA ILE A 530 -15.74 6.83 4.56
C ILE A 530 -16.89 6.78 5.56
N ILE A 531 -16.79 5.92 6.58
CA ILE A 531 -17.81 5.81 7.63
C ILE A 531 -17.93 7.14 8.39
N CYS A 532 -16.82 7.72 8.81
CA CYS A 532 -16.82 9.01 9.51
C CYS A 532 -17.38 10.14 8.64
N ALA A 533 -17.08 10.16 7.35
CA ALA A 533 -17.63 11.16 6.43
C ALA A 533 -19.15 11.02 6.29
N GLN A 534 -19.68 9.81 6.16
CA GLN A 534 -21.12 9.56 6.12
C GLN A 534 -21.81 10.00 7.43
N ILE A 535 -21.22 9.71 8.58
CA ILE A 535 -21.75 10.13 9.88
C ILE A 535 -21.73 11.66 10.01
N LEU A 536 -20.62 12.31 9.66
CA LEU A 536 -20.49 13.77 9.74
C LEU A 536 -21.47 14.50 8.81
N ALA A 537 -21.75 13.95 7.62
CA ALA A 537 -22.72 14.53 6.69
C ALA A 537 -24.19 14.36 7.12
N GLN A 538 -24.45 13.57 8.16
CA GLN A 538 -25.80 13.38 8.73
C GLN A 538 -26.04 14.19 10.01
N LEU A 539 -25.00 14.87 10.52
CA LEU A 539 -25.11 15.82 11.63
C LEU A 539 -25.60 17.17 11.11
#